data_AF-A0A4V6T5R5-F1
#
_entry.id   AF-A0A4V6T5R5-F1
#
_cell.length_a   1.000
_cell.length_b   1.000
_cell.length_c   1.000
_cell.angle_alpha   90.00
_cell.angle_beta   90.00
_cell.angle_gamma   90.00
#
_symmetry.space_group_name_H-M   'P 1'
#
loop_
_entity.id
_entity.type
_entity.pdbx_description
1 polymer ?
#
loop_
_entity_poly.entity_id
_entity_poly.type
_entity_poly.pdbx_seq_one_letter_code
_entity_poly.pdbx_strand_id
1 'polypeptide(L)'
;MVNWNSPEELVHDSDVFTKFMHVLLGLYAWEWATSLPFDFSVLTGRRGFKWPMTFYFLNRYCLLAALVGIIVSMNVQSEIDCQSLYMFNQIMGNFAIGLSSINLSIRTIAVWKSHYFVIIPLVALILGHWVLLLRTVVLVKANWVDALSTCQVTGNDPKLITAVYIYSMIFDFIVMCLTGIKLGFGTRQKSELVKMLYLDGLMYFLIAFTANLVAVVFSVLNLNPVMSIIADVPATVIATIAACRVVRRLNSFVNSQGVDLYTPHSGARPGQVTSGGFSSGTVQFSSSTRQETRIQMDVISKTHYDDLERGESPGEVKSAAY
;
A
#
# COMPACT_ATOMS: atom_id res chain seq x y z
N MET A 1 2.49 -30.33 28.90
CA MET A 1 2.01 -29.62 27.69
C MET A 1 0.69 -28.96 28.05
N VAL A 2 0.51 -27.69 27.69
CA VAL A 2 -0.76 -26.97 27.91
C VAL A 2 -1.84 -27.58 27.03
N ASN A 3 -3.05 -27.77 27.55
CA ASN A 3 -4.19 -28.27 26.79
C ASN A 3 -4.96 -27.08 26.19
N TRP A 4 -4.62 -26.72 24.95
CA TRP A 4 -5.21 -25.61 24.20
C TRP A 4 -6.72 -25.73 23.93
N ASN A 5 -7.30 -26.92 24.12
CA ASN A 5 -8.73 -27.16 23.95
C ASN A 5 -9.49 -27.24 25.28
N SER A 6 -8.82 -26.97 26.41
CA SER A 6 -9.51 -26.90 27.69
C SER A 6 -10.42 -25.66 27.74
N PRO A 7 -11.59 -25.74 28.41
CA PRO A 7 -12.54 -24.63 28.46
C PRO A 7 -11.96 -23.39 29.15
N GLU A 8 -11.06 -23.57 30.11
CA GLU A 8 -10.37 -22.47 30.80
C GLU A 8 -9.45 -21.69 29.85
N GLU A 9 -8.66 -22.39 29.03
CA GLU A 9 -7.78 -21.76 28.02
C GLU A 9 -8.59 -21.10 26.91
N LEU A 10 -9.70 -21.70 26.46
CA LEU A 10 -10.61 -21.09 25.49
C LEU A 10 -11.18 -19.75 25.93
N VAL A 11 -11.60 -19.66 27.20
CA VAL A 11 -12.10 -18.40 27.79
C VAL A 11 -10.98 -17.38 27.92
N HIS A 12 -9.80 -17.82 28.35
CA HIS A 12 -8.62 -16.95 28.46
C HIS A 12 -8.20 -16.38 27.10
N ASP A 13 -8.07 -17.23 26.08
CA ASP A 13 -7.73 -16.87 24.72
C ASP A 13 -8.74 -15.88 24.12
N SER A 14 -10.04 -16.10 24.37
CA SER A 14 -11.11 -15.21 23.89
C SER A 14 -11.05 -13.82 24.55
N ASP A 15 -10.77 -13.76 25.86
CA ASP A 15 -10.61 -12.49 26.59
C ASP A 15 -9.36 -11.72 26.10
N VAL A 16 -8.24 -12.42 25.90
CA VAL A 16 -7.02 -11.82 25.32
C VAL A 16 -7.28 -11.32 23.90
N PHE A 17 -7.95 -12.12 23.07
CA PHE A 17 -8.33 -11.74 21.71
C PHE A 17 -9.21 -10.48 21.72
N THR A 18 -10.20 -10.40 22.61
CA THR A 18 -11.06 -9.21 22.78
C THR A 18 -10.25 -7.97 23.06
N LYS A 19 -9.38 -8.01 24.07
CA LYS A 19 -8.53 -6.88 24.45
C LYS A 19 -7.61 -6.48 23.32
N PHE A 20 -7.05 -7.45 22.61
CA PHE A 20 -6.16 -7.20 21.48
C PHE A 20 -6.87 -6.53 20.31
N MET A 21 -8.09 -6.94 19.96
CA MET A 21 -8.90 -6.29 18.91
C MET A 21 -9.19 -4.82 19.24
N HIS A 22 -9.47 -4.49 20.50
CA HIS A 22 -9.68 -3.09 20.92
C HIS A 22 -8.42 -2.25 20.76
N VAL A 23 -7.24 -2.80 21.09
CA VAL A 23 -5.95 -2.12 20.87
C VAL A 23 -5.70 -1.89 19.39
N LEU A 24 -5.97 -2.88 18.53
CA LEU A 24 -5.83 -2.75 17.07
C LEU A 24 -6.78 -1.71 16.49
N LEU A 25 -8.03 -1.65 16.96
CA LEU A 25 -8.96 -0.60 16.57
C LEU A 25 -8.43 0.78 16.95
N GLY A 26 -7.93 0.96 18.17
CA GLY A 26 -7.34 2.22 18.62
C GLY A 26 -6.13 2.64 17.76
N LEU A 27 -5.21 1.71 17.50
CA LEU A 27 -4.05 1.93 16.64
C LEU A 27 -4.47 2.33 15.22
N TYR A 28 -5.42 1.60 14.63
CA TYR A 28 -5.87 1.87 13.27
C TYR A 28 -6.69 3.16 13.17
N ALA A 29 -7.52 3.46 14.18
CA ALA A 29 -8.24 4.72 14.27
C ALA A 29 -7.29 5.92 14.36
N TRP A 30 -6.17 5.79 15.08
CA TRP A 30 -5.11 6.81 15.11
C TRP A 30 -4.46 6.99 13.73
N GLU A 31 -4.08 5.90 13.05
CA GLU A 31 -3.51 5.98 11.69
C GLU A 31 -4.53 6.57 10.70
N TRP A 32 -5.82 6.23 10.85
CA TRP A 32 -6.90 6.80 10.06
C TRP A 32 -7.02 8.31 10.33
N ALA A 33 -7.16 8.75 11.58
CA ALA A 33 -7.31 10.17 11.91
C ALA A 33 -6.13 11.03 11.40
N THR A 34 -4.89 10.57 11.61
CA THR A 34 -3.68 11.29 11.18
C THR A 34 -3.53 11.42 9.67
N SER A 35 -4.18 10.53 8.90
CA SER A 35 -4.12 10.52 7.44
C SER A 35 -5.32 11.21 6.77
N LEU A 36 -6.29 11.72 7.53
CA LEU A 36 -7.43 12.49 7.01
C LEU A 36 -7.07 13.78 6.26
N PRO A 37 -6.06 14.57 6.67
CA PRO A 37 -5.71 15.80 5.94
C PRO A 37 -5.29 15.50 4.49
N PHE A 38 -4.60 14.37 4.30
CA PHE A 38 -4.25 13.88 2.98
C PHE A 38 -5.50 13.52 2.16
N ASP A 39 -6.44 12.79 2.75
CA ASP A 39 -7.69 12.39 2.08
C ASP A 39 -8.55 13.59 1.70
N PHE A 40 -8.71 14.53 2.62
CA PHE A 40 -9.45 15.76 2.38
C PHE A 40 -8.81 16.57 1.26
N SER A 41 -7.47 16.61 1.17
CA SER A 41 -6.77 17.28 0.05
C SER A 41 -7.01 16.62 -1.31
N VAL A 42 -7.25 15.30 -1.34
CA VAL A 42 -7.61 14.59 -2.58
C VAL A 42 -9.08 14.81 -2.92
N LEU A 43 -9.97 14.75 -1.93
CA LEU A 43 -11.41 14.92 -2.12
C LEU A 43 -11.77 16.37 -2.53
N THR A 44 -11.10 17.37 -1.96
CA THR A 44 -11.27 18.78 -2.34
C THR A 44 -10.62 19.14 -3.69
N GLY A 45 -10.06 18.17 -4.42
CA GLY A 45 -9.46 18.38 -5.72
C GLY A 45 -8.12 19.14 -5.70
N ARG A 46 -7.57 19.45 -4.52
CA ARG A 46 -6.24 20.06 -4.39
C ARG A 46 -5.13 19.12 -4.89
N ARG A 47 -5.42 17.83 -5.02
CA ARG A 47 -4.55 16.81 -5.60
C ARG A 47 -5.32 16.04 -6.68
N GLY A 48 -4.68 15.82 -7.82
CA GLY A 48 -5.30 15.09 -8.93
C GLY A 48 -5.67 13.65 -8.54
N PHE A 49 -6.90 13.25 -8.86
CA PHE A 49 -7.37 11.89 -8.64
C PHE A 49 -6.70 10.94 -9.64
N LYS A 50 -6.13 9.85 -9.13
CA LYS A 50 -5.49 8.80 -9.94
C LYS A 50 -6.24 7.49 -9.72
N TRP A 51 -6.39 6.67 -10.76
CA TRP A 51 -7.16 5.42 -10.69
C TRP A 51 -6.75 4.46 -9.53
N PRO A 52 -5.46 4.29 -9.18
CA PRO A 52 -5.06 3.47 -8.02
C PRO A 52 -5.56 3.99 -6.66
N MET A 53 -6.00 5.25 -6.60
CA MET A 53 -6.50 5.87 -5.37
C MET A 53 -7.84 5.26 -4.93
N THR A 54 -8.62 4.70 -5.85
CA THR A 54 -9.87 4.02 -5.52
C THR A 54 -9.62 2.83 -4.60
N PHE A 55 -8.64 1.99 -4.91
CA PHE A 55 -8.27 0.84 -4.07
C PHE A 55 -7.68 1.26 -2.73
N TYR A 56 -7.00 2.41 -2.69
CA TYR A 56 -6.51 2.99 -1.44
C TYR A 56 -7.66 3.36 -0.51
N PHE A 57 -8.65 4.12 -0.99
CA PHE A 57 -9.80 4.51 -0.19
C PHE A 57 -10.63 3.31 0.21
N LEU A 58 -10.94 2.42 -0.73
CA LEU A 58 -11.75 1.24 -0.45
C LEU A 58 -11.09 0.35 0.61
N ASN A 59 -9.78 0.07 0.49
CA ASN A 59 -9.05 -0.72 1.49
C ASN A 59 -9.18 -0.10 2.89
N ARG A 60 -8.96 1.22 2.95
CA ARG A 60 -8.96 1.98 4.20
C ARG A 60 -10.32 1.95 4.90
N TYR A 61 -11.41 2.14 4.16
CA TYR A 61 -12.74 2.12 4.73
C TYR A 61 -13.23 0.70 5.05
N CYS A 62 -12.89 -0.30 4.23
CA CYS A 62 -13.18 -1.70 4.51
C CYS A 62 -12.51 -2.18 5.80
N LEU A 63 -11.22 -1.87 6.02
CA LEU A 63 -10.55 -2.28 7.25
C LEU A 63 -11.15 -1.61 8.49
N LEU A 64 -11.48 -0.30 8.42
CA LEU A 64 -12.13 0.39 9.54
C LEU A 64 -13.48 -0.26 9.86
N ALA A 65 -14.30 -0.50 8.83
CA ALA A 65 -15.59 -1.16 8.97
C ALA A 65 -15.47 -2.57 9.54
N ALA A 66 -14.46 -3.35 9.11
CA ALA A 66 -14.18 -4.68 9.63
C ALA A 66 -13.81 -4.64 11.12
N LEU A 67 -12.91 -3.75 11.54
CA LEU A 67 -12.50 -3.64 12.94
C LEU A 67 -13.67 -3.20 13.83
N VAL A 68 -14.47 -2.23 13.39
CA VAL A 68 -15.69 -1.82 14.12
C VAL A 68 -16.66 -3.00 14.23
N GLY A 69 -16.92 -3.70 13.13
CA GLY A 69 -17.82 -4.85 13.14
C GLY A 69 -17.34 -6.03 13.98
N ILE A 70 -16.03 -6.28 14.07
CA ILE A 70 -15.45 -7.25 15.01
C ILE A 70 -15.73 -6.82 16.45
N ILE A 71 -15.49 -5.56 16.81
CA ILE A 71 -15.76 -5.09 18.18
C ILE A 71 -17.25 -5.17 18.53
N VAL A 72 -18.14 -4.88 17.58
CA VAL A 72 -19.58 -5.05 17.79
C VAL A 72 -19.93 -6.54 17.97
N SER A 73 -19.32 -7.45 17.20
CA SER A 73 -19.55 -8.90 17.35
C SER A 73 -19.17 -9.43 18.72
N MET A 74 -18.19 -8.79 19.38
CA MET A 74 -17.68 -9.20 20.69
C MET A 74 -18.44 -8.59 21.87
N ASN A 75 -19.19 -7.50 21.64
CA ASN A 75 -19.91 -6.79 22.69
C ASN A 75 -21.43 -7.02 22.67
N VAL A 76 -21.95 -7.76 21.70
CA VAL A 76 -23.38 -8.04 21.62
C VAL A 76 -23.80 -9.05 22.69
N GLN A 77 -24.79 -8.69 23.49
CA GLN A 77 -25.36 -9.53 24.56
C GLN A 77 -26.87 -9.79 24.37
N SER A 78 -27.47 -9.18 23.34
CA SER A 78 -28.89 -9.32 23.01
C SER A 78 -29.07 -10.05 21.69
N GLU A 79 -30.20 -10.73 21.52
CA GLU A 79 -30.54 -11.44 20.28
C GLU A 79 -30.47 -10.51 19.05
N ILE A 80 -29.67 -10.91 18.07
CA ILE A 80 -29.50 -10.23 16.79
C ILE A 80 -29.31 -11.25 15.66
N ASP A 81 -29.48 -10.83 14.42
CA ASP A 81 -29.14 -11.63 13.23
C ASP A 81 -27.61 -11.83 13.11
N CYS A 82 -27.06 -12.82 13.83
CA CYS A 82 -25.64 -13.17 13.80
C CYS A 82 -25.11 -13.38 12.39
N GLN A 83 -25.93 -13.97 11.51
CA GLN A 83 -25.54 -14.24 10.12
C GLN A 83 -25.19 -12.96 9.37
N SER A 84 -26.01 -11.91 9.50
CA SER A 84 -25.78 -10.62 8.84
C SER A 84 -24.51 -9.95 9.35
N LEU A 85 -24.28 -10.01 10.67
CA LEU A 85 -23.12 -9.40 11.29
C LEU A 85 -21.81 -10.11 10.88
N TYR A 86 -21.78 -11.44 10.95
CA TYR A 86 -20.60 -12.21 10.56
C TYR A 86 -20.36 -12.17 9.05
N MET A 87 -21.41 -12.13 8.24
CA MET A 87 -21.28 -11.92 6.79
C MET A 87 -20.71 -10.54 6.48
N PHE A 88 -21.17 -9.49 7.17
CA PHE A 88 -20.60 -8.14 7.04
C PHE A 88 -19.12 -8.11 7.42
N ASN A 89 -18.76 -8.70 8.56
CA ASN A 89 -17.36 -8.80 9.01
C ASN A 89 -16.50 -9.56 8.01
N GLN A 90 -17.02 -10.66 7.46
CA GLN A 90 -16.29 -11.41 6.45
C GLN A 90 -16.13 -10.63 5.16
N ILE A 91 -17.16 -9.93 4.68
CA ILE A 91 -17.04 -9.10 3.48
C ILE A 91 -15.99 -8.02 3.71
N MET A 92 -16.11 -7.22 4.77
CA MET A 92 -15.20 -6.10 5.01
C MET A 92 -13.77 -6.56 5.29
N GLY A 93 -13.59 -7.64 6.05
CA GLY A 93 -12.28 -8.23 6.35
C GLY A 93 -11.58 -8.80 5.12
N ASN A 94 -12.27 -9.64 4.34
CA ASN A 94 -11.69 -10.22 3.12
C ASN A 94 -11.40 -9.14 2.07
N PHE A 95 -12.24 -8.11 1.96
CA PHE A 95 -11.97 -6.96 1.09
C PHE A 95 -10.73 -6.19 1.56
N ALA A 96 -10.54 -5.97 2.86
CA ALA A 96 -9.33 -5.31 3.37
C ALA A 96 -8.05 -6.11 3.01
N ILE A 97 -8.07 -7.44 3.17
CA ILE A 97 -6.96 -8.31 2.77
C ILE A 97 -6.70 -8.18 1.26
N GLY A 98 -7.71 -8.41 0.42
CA GLY A 98 -7.56 -8.40 -1.04
C GLY A 98 -7.16 -7.04 -1.61
N LEU A 99 -7.67 -5.94 -1.04
CA LEU A 99 -7.36 -4.58 -1.49
C LEU A 99 -5.98 -4.12 -1.03
N SER A 100 -5.53 -4.54 0.15
CA SER A 100 -4.15 -4.34 0.60
C SER A 100 -3.16 -4.99 -0.39
N SER A 101 -3.42 -6.26 -0.74
CA SER A 101 -2.68 -7.03 -1.74
C SER A 101 -2.66 -6.36 -3.12
N ILE A 102 -3.78 -5.81 -3.58
CA ILE A 102 -3.84 -5.03 -4.83
C ILE A 102 -2.99 -3.75 -4.73
N ASN A 103 -3.13 -2.99 -3.64
CA ASN A 103 -2.41 -1.72 -3.46
C ASN A 103 -0.88 -1.91 -3.49
N LEU A 104 -0.42 -3.02 -2.93
CA LEU A 104 0.98 -3.45 -2.97
C LEU A 104 1.37 -3.87 -4.41
N SER A 105 0.62 -4.76 -5.05
CA SER A 105 0.95 -5.29 -6.38
C SER A 105 0.85 -4.29 -7.54
N ILE A 106 0.00 -3.27 -7.48
CA ILE A 106 -0.11 -2.22 -8.51
C ILE A 106 1.26 -1.57 -8.80
N ARG A 107 2.08 -1.39 -7.77
CA ARG A 107 3.42 -0.82 -7.93
C ARG A 107 4.36 -1.72 -8.69
N THR A 108 4.32 -3.00 -8.35
CA THR A 108 5.10 -4.03 -9.04
C THR A 108 4.68 -4.06 -10.51
N ILE A 109 3.38 -4.02 -10.80
CA ILE A 109 2.87 -3.94 -12.19
C ILE A 109 3.41 -2.70 -12.90
N ALA A 110 3.37 -1.52 -12.27
CA ALA A 110 3.89 -0.29 -12.86
C ALA A 110 5.40 -0.36 -13.13
N VAL A 111 6.16 -1.00 -12.25
CA VAL A 111 7.61 -1.20 -12.38
C VAL A 111 7.96 -2.20 -13.49
N TRP A 112 7.09 -3.18 -13.74
CA TRP A 112 7.27 -4.23 -14.75
C TRP A 112 6.49 -3.98 -16.05
N LYS A 113 5.99 -2.75 -16.28
CA LYS A 113 5.10 -2.37 -17.41
C LYS A 113 5.53 -2.89 -18.80
N SER A 114 6.82 -3.10 -19.04
CA SER A 114 7.36 -3.57 -20.33
C SER A 114 7.41 -5.09 -20.49
N HIS A 115 7.20 -5.88 -19.43
CA HIS A 115 7.38 -7.33 -19.45
C HIS A 115 6.06 -8.05 -19.15
N TYR A 116 5.24 -8.25 -20.18
CA TYR A 116 3.94 -8.90 -20.08
C TYR A 116 4.01 -10.30 -19.46
N PHE A 117 5.13 -11.00 -19.62
CA PHE A 117 5.37 -12.31 -19.00
C PHE A 117 5.30 -12.29 -17.46
N VAL A 118 5.55 -11.15 -16.81
CA VAL A 118 5.41 -10.99 -15.34
C VAL A 118 4.01 -10.48 -14.97
N ILE A 119 3.44 -9.60 -15.80
CA ILE A 119 2.15 -8.96 -15.49
C ILE A 119 0.99 -9.96 -15.61
N ILE A 120 0.96 -10.76 -16.67
CA ILE A 120 -0.13 -11.73 -16.91
C ILE A 120 -0.28 -12.71 -15.73
N PRO A 121 0.78 -13.41 -15.27
CA PRO A 121 0.65 -14.31 -14.13
C PRO A 121 0.34 -13.56 -12.82
N LEU A 122 0.86 -12.34 -12.64
CA LEU A 122 0.55 -11.54 -11.45
C LEU A 122 -0.94 -11.16 -11.39
N VAL A 123 -1.53 -10.75 -12.52
CA VAL A 123 -2.97 -10.47 -12.60
C VAL A 123 -3.80 -11.74 -12.37
N ALA A 124 -3.36 -12.88 -12.92
CA ALA A 124 -4.02 -14.17 -12.66
C ALA A 124 -3.97 -14.55 -11.17
N LEU A 125 -2.85 -14.29 -10.48
CA LEU A 125 -2.74 -14.50 -9.03
C LEU A 125 -3.68 -13.58 -8.24
N ILE A 126 -3.82 -12.31 -8.64
CA ILE A 126 -4.79 -11.40 -8.02
C ILE A 126 -6.21 -11.96 -8.17
N LEU A 127 -6.60 -12.39 -9.37
CA LEU A 127 -7.93 -12.96 -9.59
C LEU A 127 -8.15 -14.24 -8.76
N GLY A 128 -7.16 -15.13 -8.71
CA GLY A 128 -7.21 -16.34 -7.88
C GLY A 128 -7.38 -16.03 -6.39
N HIS A 129 -6.67 -15.00 -5.91
CA HIS A 129 -6.80 -14.52 -4.54
C HIS A 129 -8.24 -14.08 -4.23
N TRP A 130 -8.85 -13.26 -5.08
CA TRP A 130 -10.22 -12.79 -4.91
C TRP A 130 -11.26 -13.91 -4.96
N VAL A 131 -11.06 -14.90 -5.84
CA VAL A 131 -11.96 -16.07 -5.88
C VAL A 131 -11.94 -16.82 -4.56
N LEU A 132 -10.77 -17.02 -3.96
CA LEU A 132 -10.66 -17.68 -2.65
C LEU A 132 -11.30 -16.84 -1.53
N LEU A 133 -11.05 -15.54 -1.50
CA LEU A 133 -11.63 -14.60 -0.54
C LEU A 133 -13.17 -14.51 -0.65
N LEU A 134 -13.73 -14.55 -1.86
CA LEU A 134 -15.18 -14.54 -2.03
C LEU A 134 -15.81 -15.89 -1.65
N ARG A 135 -15.07 -16.98 -1.84
CA ARG A 135 -15.53 -18.31 -1.43
C ARG A 135 -15.65 -18.43 0.09
N THR A 136 -14.71 -17.87 0.87
CA THR A 136 -14.81 -17.87 2.34
C THR A 136 -16.03 -17.10 2.85
N VAL A 137 -16.39 -15.99 2.19
CA VAL A 137 -17.59 -15.20 2.52
C VAL A 137 -18.87 -16.01 2.35
N VAL A 138 -19.00 -16.79 1.25
CA VAL A 138 -20.23 -17.56 1.00
C VAL A 138 -20.37 -18.75 1.95
N LEU A 139 -19.26 -19.28 2.46
CA LEU A 139 -19.28 -20.44 3.36
C LEU A 139 -19.61 -20.12 4.81
N VAL A 140 -19.53 -18.85 5.23
CA VAL A 140 -19.76 -18.49 6.64
C VAL A 140 -21.22 -18.67 7.02
N LYS A 141 -21.45 -19.44 8.10
CA LYS A 141 -22.74 -19.57 8.76
C LYS A 141 -22.57 -19.33 10.25
N ALA A 142 -23.41 -18.47 10.81
CA ALA A 142 -23.44 -18.14 12.22
C ALA A 142 -24.88 -18.12 12.73
N ASN A 143 -25.10 -18.72 13.90
CA ASN A 143 -26.40 -18.77 14.57
C ASN A 143 -26.27 -18.20 15.98
N TRP A 144 -27.37 -17.64 16.48
CA TRP A 144 -27.49 -17.23 17.88
C TRP A 144 -27.66 -18.45 18.78
N VAL A 145 -26.98 -18.47 19.93
CA VAL A 145 -27.08 -19.55 20.93
C VAL A 145 -27.59 -18.99 22.25
N ASP A 146 -28.87 -19.24 22.56
CA ASP A 146 -29.56 -18.70 23.74
C ASP A 146 -28.87 -19.07 25.05
N ALA A 147 -28.35 -20.30 25.15
CA ALA A 147 -27.70 -20.82 26.35
C ALA A 147 -26.44 -20.01 26.75
N LEU A 148 -25.80 -19.35 25.79
CA LEU A 148 -24.58 -18.58 26.00
C LEU A 148 -24.80 -17.08 25.81
N SER A 149 -25.97 -16.66 25.31
CA SER A 149 -26.26 -15.27 24.93
C SER A 149 -25.19 -14.68 23.99
N THR A 150 -24.69 -15.50 23.07
CA THR A 150 -23.61 -15.13 22.12
C THR A 150 -23.87 -15.70 20.73
N CYS A 151 -23.33 -15.03 19.71
CA CYS A 151 -23.26 -15.56 18.35
C CYS A 151 -22.17 -16.63 18.22
N GLN A 152 -22.50 -17.78 17.63
CA GLN A 152 -21.54 -18.84 17.33
C GLN A 152 -21.47 -19.12 15.83
N VAL A 153 -20.25 -19.26 15.30
CA VAL A 153 -20.02 -19.71 13.92
C VAL A 153 -20.29 -21.21 13.85
N THR A 154 -21.32 -21.60 13.10
CA THR A 154 -21.77 -23.00 12.96
C THR A 154 -21.32 -23.64 11.66
N GLY A 155 -20.90 -22.84 10.67
CA GLY A 155 -20.38 -23.33 9.40
C GLY A 155 -19.22 -22.50 8.90
N ASN A 156 -18.03 -23.10 8.93
CA ASN A 156 -16.87 -22.68 8.17
C ASN A 156 -16.04 -23.92 7.83
N ASP A 157 -15.13 -23.79 6.86
CA ASP A 157 -14.15 -24.84 6.57
C ASP A 157 -12.76 -24.33 6.98
N PRO A 158 -12.21 -24.83 8.10
CA PRO A 158 -10.88 -24.44 8.57
C PRO A 158 -9.79 -24.65 7.52
N LYS A 159 -9.91 -25.69 6.67
CA LYS A 159 -8.93 -25.96 5.61
C LYS A 159 -8.95 -24.86 4.56
N LEU A 160 -10.12 -24.31 4.25
CA LEU A 160 -10.28 -23.23 3.30
C LEU A 160 -9.69 -21.94 3.84
N ILE A 161 -9.90 -21.65 5.13
CA ILE A 161 -9.30 -20.50 5.82
C ILE A 161 -7.76 -20.59 5.77
N THR A 162 -7.19 -21.73 6.19
CA THR A 162 -5.74 -21.95 6.13
C THR A 162 -5.21 -21.84 4.69
N ALA A 163 -5.94 -22.38 3.70
CA ALA A 163 -5.55 -22.26 2.29
C ALA A 163 -5.54 -20.80 1.81
N VAL A 164 -6.50 -19.97 2.22
CA VAL A 164 -6.53 -18.54 1.89
C VAL A 164 -5.34 -17.81 2.50
N TYR A 165 -4.98 -18.09 3.75
CA TYR A 165 -3.83 -17.45 4.39
C TYR A 165 -2.51 -17.86 3.74
N ILE A 166 -2.32 -19.14 3.45
CA ILE A 166 -1.13 -19.62 2.72
C ILE A 166 -1.05 -18.94 1.36
N TYR A 167 -2.18 -18.85 0.64
CA TYR A 167 -2.23 -18.17 -0.65
C TYR A 167 -1.84 -16.70 -0.54
N SER A 168 -2.37 -15.99 0.46
CA SER A 168 -2.09 -14.56 0.71
C SER A 168 -0.60 -14.32 0.96
N MET A 169 0.02 -15.15 1.79
CA MET A 169 1.44 -15.08 2.10
C MET A 169 2.31 -15.34 0.86
N ILE A 170 1.98 -16.37 0.07
CA ILE A 170 2.70 -16.67 -1.18
C ILE A 170 2.57 -15.53 -2.17
N PHE A 171 1.36 -14.97 -2.31
CA PHE A 171 1.09 -13.82 -3.16
C PHE A 171 1.99 -12.63 -2.77
N ASP A 172 1.98 -12.23 -1.50
CA ASP A 172 2.81 -11.11 -1.02
C ASP A 172 4.30 -11.37 -1.19
N PHE A 173 4.74 -12.61 -0.95
CA PHE A 173 6.12 -13.02 -1.17
C PHE A 173 6.54 -12.86 -2.63
N ILE A 174 5.71 -13.31 -3.58
CA ILE A 174 5.97 -13.16 -5.01
C ILE A 174 6.07 -11.68 -5.37
N VAL A 175 5.12 -10.86 -4.94
CA VAL A 175 5.10 -9.42 -5.20
C VAL A 175 6.34 -8.74 -4.63
N MET A 176 6.72 -9.08 -3.41
CA MET A 176 7.94 -8.58 -2.76
C MET A 176 9.19 -8.98 -3.53
N CYS A 177 9.32 -10.25 -3.95
CA CYS A 177 10.47 -10.74 -4.72
C CYS A 177 10.57 -10.05 -6.08
N LEU A 178 9.46 -9.94 -6.82
CA LEU A 178 9.43 -9.25 -8.11
C LEU A 178 9.83 -7.77 -7.97
N THR A 179 9.40 -7.12 -6.90
CA THR A 179 9.78 -5.73 -6.61
C THR A 179 11.27 -5.61 -6.26
N GLY A 180 11.79 -6.52 -5.43
CA GLY A 180 13.20 -6.58 -5.03
C GLY A 180 14.15 -6.87 -6.19
N ILE A 181 13.82 -7.85 -7.03
CA ILE A 181 14.63 -8.24 -8.20
C ILE A 181 14.80 -7.06 -9.16
N LYS A 182 13.71 -6.36 -9.50
CA LYS A 182 13.79 -5.22 -10.42
C LYS A 182 14.60 -4.08 -9.82
N LEU A 183 14.53 -3.88 -8.51
CA LEU A 183 15.32 -2.87 -7.81
C LEU A 183 16.81 -3.23 -7.76
N GLY A 184 17.16 -4.50 -7.56
CA GLY A 184 18.54 -4.97 -7.49
C GLY A 184 19.27 -4.94 -8.84
N PHE A 185 18.61 -5.43 -9.90
CA PHE A 185 19.23 -5.56 -11.23
C PHE A 185 19.00 -4.36 -12.16
N GLY A 186 18.02 -3.49 -11.87
CA GLY A 186 17.62 -2.38 -12.75
C GLY A 186 18.36 -1.05 -12.55
N THR A 187 19.54 -1.05 -11.91
CA THR A 187 20.17 0.13 -11.30
C THR A 187 20.96 1.05 -12.22
N ARG A 188 21.00 0.84 -13.54
CA ARG A 188 21.95 1.59 -14.38
C ARG A 188 21.54 3.02 -14.78
N GLN A 189 20.26 3.42 -14.70
CA GLN A 189 19.81 4.76 -15.17
C GLN A 189 18.55 5.34 -14.46
N LYS A 190 18.45 5.31 -13.13
CA LYS A 190 17.37 6.03 -12.41
C LYS A 190 17.93 7.03 -11.41
N SER A 191 17.28 8.19 -11.30
CA SER A 191 17.59 9.22 -10.29
C SER A 191 17.66 8.61 -8.87
N GLU A 192 18.66 9.01 -8.08
CA GLU A 192 18.87 8.49 -6.72
C GLU A 192 17.62 8.62 -5.83
N LEU A 193 16.82 9.67 -6.03
CA LEU A 193 15.55 9.89 -5.33
C LEU A 193 14.54 8.76 -5.59
N VAL A 194 14.47 8.29 -6.84
CA VAL A 194 13.58 7.20 -7.24
C VAL A 194 14.06 5.89 -6.62
N LYS A 195 15.37 5.65 -6.58
CA LYS A 195 15.96 4.48 -5.92
C LYS A 195 15.65 4.46 -4.42
N MET A 196 15.79 5.60 -3.74
CA MET A 196 15.49 5.72 -2.31
C MET A 196 14.01 5.48 -2.01
N LEU A 197 13.10 6.01 -2.86
CA LEU A 197 11.66 5.79 -2.71
C LEU A 197 11.27 4.32 -2.87
N TYR A 198 11.91 3.58 -3.78
CA TYR A 198 11.66 2.15 -3.96
C TYR A 198 12.27 1.30 -2.84
N LEU A 199 13.45 1.66 -2.33
CA LEU A 199 14.07 1.00 -1.18
C LEU A 199 13.17 1.11 0.05
N ASP A 200 12.65 2.30 0.31
CA ASP A 200 11.74 2.55 1.43
C ASP A 200 10.41 1.80 1.22
N GLY A 201 9.90 1.78 -0.01
CA GLY A 201 8.76 0.96 -0.39
C GLY A 201 8.96 -0.53 -0.09
N LEU A 202 10.14 -1.09 -0.39
CA LEU A 202 10.46 -2.50 -0.15
C LEU A 202 10.44 -2.87 1.34
N MET A 203 10.83 -1.95 2.23
CA MET A 203 10.74 -2.16 3.67
C MET A 203 9.29 -2.39 4.12
N TYR A 204 8.33 -1.63 3.57
CA TYR A 204 6.91 -1.84 3.84
C TYR A 204 6.38 -3.19 3.32
N PHE A 205 6.88 -3.67 2.17
CA PHE A 205 6.56 -5.02 1.69
C PHE A 205 7.10 -6.10 2.62
N LEU A 206 8.34 -5.95 3.10
CA LEU A 206 8.94 -6.90 4.04
C LEU A 206 8.15 -6.97 5.35
N ILE A 207 7.76 -5.82 5.90
CA ILE A 207 6.94 -5.75 7.12
C ILE A 207 5.59 -6.45 6.92
N ALA A 208 4.92 -6.20 5.79
CA ALA A 208 3.65 -6.86 5.47
C ALA A 208 3.81 -8.39 5.32
N PHE A 209 4.84 -8.82 4.58
CA PHE A 209 5.15 -10.23 4.39
C PHE A 209 5.45 -10.94 5.72
N THR A 210 6.27 -10.36 6.59
CA THR A 210 6.58 -10.95 7.89
C THR A 210 5.33 -11.06 8.77
N ALA A 211 4.46 -10.06 8.75
CA ALA A 211 3.20 -10.12 9.49
C ALA A 211 2.29 -11.24 8.97
N ASN A 212 2.15 -11.38 7.65
CA ASN A 212 1.37 -12.46 7.03
C ASN A 212 1.99 -13.84 7.25
N LEU A 213 3.32 -13.95 7.30
CA LEU A 213 4.01 -15.19 7.68
C LEU A 213 3.62 -15.61 9.11
N VAL A 214 3.60 -14.69 10.06
CA VAL A 214 3.18 -14.98 11.43
C VAL A 214 1.73 -15.47 11.46
N ALA A 215 0.82 -14.81 10.73
CA ALA A 215 -0.57 -15.25 10.61
C ALA A 215 -0.70 -16.70 10.09
N VAL A 216 0.05 -17.04 9.04
CA VAL A 216 0.05 -18.41 8.49
C VAL A 216 0.57 -19.44 9.48
N VAL A 217 1.64 -19.12 10.23
CA VAL A 217 2.20 -20.04 11.23
C VAL A 217 1.14 -20.37 12.30
N PHE A 218 0.47 -19.36 12.84
CA PHE A 218 -0.60 -19.56 13.82
C PHE A 218 -1.78 -20.34 13.24
N SER A 219 -2.16 -20.07 11.99
CA SER A 219 -3.23 -20.80 11.32
C SER A 219 -2.91 -22.28 11.10
N VAL A 220 -1.69 -22.60 10.65
CA VAL A 220 -1.25 -23.98 10.36
C VAL A 220 -1.08 -24.79 11.65
N LEU A 221 -0.61 -24.17 12.73
CA LEU A 221 -0.51 -24.84 14.03
C LEU A 221 -1.88 -25.26 14.58
N ASN A 222 -2.95 -24.53 14.24
CA ASN A 222 -4.34 -24.83 14.58
C ASN A 222 -4.54 -25.35 16.02
N LEU A 223 -3.94 -24.63 16.98
CA LEU A 223 -3.97 -24.98 18.41
C LEU A 223 -5.39 -24.94 18.97
N ASN A 224 -6.14 -23.90 18.55
CA ASN A 224 -7.50 -23.56 18.98
C ASN A 224 -8.13 -22.61 17.92
N PRO A 225 -9.47 -22.53 17.72
CA PRO A 225 -10.08 -21.66 16.72
C PRO A 225 -9.79 -20.16 16.89
N VAL A 226 -9.58 -19.69 18.13
CA VAL A 226 -9.22 -18.28 18.39
C VAL A 226 -7.77 -18.02 18.00
N MET A 227 -6.86 -18.91 18.43
CA MET A 227 -5.43 -18.80 18.17
C MET A 227 -5.06 -18.95 16.69
N SER A 228 -5.86 -19.65 15.88
CA SER A 228 -5.61 -19.78 14.44
C SER A 228 -5.89 -18.49 13.65
N ILE A 229 -6.62 -17.54 14.23
CA ILE A 229 -7.04 -16.27 13.58
C ILE A 229 -6.46 -15.03 14.31
N ILE A 230 -5.98 -15.18 15.55
CA ILE A 230 -5.46 -14.06 16.36
C ILE A 230 -4.41 -13.20 15.67
N ALA A 231 -3.55 -13.82 14.85
CA ALA A 231 -2.46 -13.16 14.14
C ALA A 231 -2.87 -12.63 12.76
N ASP A 232 -4.04 -13.00 12.24
CA ASP A 232 -4.51 -12.56 10.92
C ASP A 232 -4.98 -11.11 10.91
N VAL A 233 -5.77 -10.71 11.92
CA VAL A 233 -6.24 -9.33 12.06
C VAL A 233 -5.09 -8.33 12.17
N PRO A 234 -4.09 -8.48 13.07
CA PRO A 234 -2.96 -7.56 13.11
C PRO A 234 -2.13 -7.60 11.82
N ALA A 235 -1.99 -8.76 11.17
CA ALA A 235 -1.28 -8.85 9.90
C ALA A 235 -1.97 -8.04 8.80
N THR A 236 -3.30 -8.15 8.69
CA THR A 236 -4.12 -7.36 7.77
C THR A 236 -4.03 -5.87 8.06
N VAL A 237 -4.04 -5.47 9.35
CA VAL A 237 -3.86 -4.08 9.76
C VAL A 237 -2.49 -3.56 9.34
N ILE A 238 -1.42 -4.29 9.65
CA ILE A 238 -0.04 -3.90 9.30
C ILE A 238 0.12 -3.81 7.78
N ALA A 239 -0.35 -4.81 7.03
CA ALA A 239 -0.29 -4.83 5.57
C ALA A 239 -1.05 -3.64 4.97
N THR A 240 -2.24 -3.33 5.49
CA THR A 240 -3.03 -2.17 5.04
C THR A 240 -2.33 -0.86 5.32
N ILE A 241 -1.78 -0.67 6.53
CA ILE A 241 -1.03 0.54 6.89
C ILE A 241 0.18 0.70 5.96
N ALA A 242 0.93 -0.38 5.75
CA ALA A 242 2.07 -0.42 4.84
C ALA A 242 1.67 -0.03 3.41
N ALA A 243 0.65 -0.68 2.85
CA ALA A 243 0.12 -0.38 1.53
C ALA A 243 -0.34 1.08 1.39
N CYS A 244 -1.07 1.58 2.38
CA CYS A 244 -1.58 2.95 2.41
C CYS A 244 -0.46 4.00 2.53
N ARG A 245 0.55 3.79 3.38
CA ARG A 245 1.70 4.70 3.53
C ARG A 245 2.52 4.76 2.26
N VAL A 246 2.74 3.60 1.66
CA VAL A 246 3.41 3.45 0.38
C VAL A 246 2.67 4.28 -0.68
N VAL A 247 1.34 4.11 -0.86
CA VAL A 247 0.49 4.90 -1.78
C VAL A 247 0.62 6.41 -1.55
N ARG A 248 0.43 6.87 -0.30
CA ARG A 248 0.51 8.30 0.05
C ARG A 248 1.87 8.91 -0.29
N ARG A 249 2.96 8.19 -0.01
CA ARG A 249 4.32 8.68 -0.28
C ARG A 249 4.59 8.88 -1.76
N LEU A 250 4.15 7.94 -2.61
CA LEU A 250 4.28 8.11 -4.07
C LEU A 250 3.45 9.28 -4.57
N ASN A 251 2.22 9.45 -4.06
CA ASN A 251 1.40 10.56 -4.50
C ASN A 251 2.00 11.91 -4.08
N SER A 252 2.55 11.98 -2.87
CA SER A 252 3.29 13.17 -2.41
C SER A 252 4.47 13.50 -3.32
N PHE A 253 5.25 12.49 -3.72
CA PHE A 253 6.40 12.65 -4.61
C PHE A 253 6.01 13.10 -6.01
N VAL A 254 4.99 12.49 -6.61
CA VAL A 254 4.53 12.88 -7.96
C VAL A 254 3.97 14.31 -7.94
N ASN A 255 3.28 14.70 -6.86
CA ASN A 255 2.74 16.05 -6.74
C ASN A 255 3.84 17.10 -6.50
N SER A 256 4.91 16.78 -5.76
CA SER A 256 6.04 17.72 -5.59
C SER A 256 6.78 17.95 -6.91
N GLN A 257 7.02 16.89 -7.70
CA GLN A 257 7.64 17.03 -9.01
C GLN A 257 6.80 17.82 -10.02
N GLY A 258 5.46 17.75 -9.91
CA GLY A 258 4.57 18.57 -10.73
C GLY A 258 4.58 20.06 -10.36
N VAL A 259 4.96 20.41 -9.13
CA VAL A 259 5.06 21.79 -8.64
C VAL A 259 6.40 22.42 -9.02
N ASP A 260 7.50 21.66 -9.04
CA ASP A 260 8.83 22.19 -9.39
C ASP A 260 8.94 22.64 -10.87
N LEU A 261 8.11 22.09 -11.76
CA LEU A 261 8.03 22.50 -13.17
C LEU A 261 7.31 23.85 -13.38
N TYR A 262 6.68 24.41 -12.35
CA TYR A 262 5.99 25.70 -12.37
C TYR A 262 6.68 26.79 -11.56
N THR A 263 7.94 26.58 -11.15
CA THR A 263 8.77 27.70 -10.68
C THR A 263 9.30 28.41 -11.93
N PRO A 264 8.82 29.61 -12.29
CA PRO A 264 9.46 30.37 -13.34
C PRO A 264 10.83 30.73 -12.77
N HIS A 265 11.89 30.11 -13.28
CA HIS A 265 13.20 30.72 -13.21
C HIS A 265 13.10 32.00 -14.03
N SER A 266 12.74 33.11 -13.38
CA SER A 266 13.01 34.44 -13.87
C SER A 266 14.53 34.60 -13.91
N GLY A 267 15.11 34.11 -15.01
CA GLY A 267 16.46 34.42 -15.44
C GLY A 267 16.51 35.91 -15.74
N ALA A 268 16.81 36.71 -14.72
CA ALA A 268 17.05 38.14 -14.86
C ALA A 268 18.56 38.41 -14.91
N ARG A 269 19.12 38.36 -16.12
CA ARG A 269 20.19 39.23 -16.63
C ARG A 269 19.89 39.41 -18.12
N PRO A 270 19.92 40.61 -18.72
CA PRO A 270 20.95 41.64 -18.54
C PRO A 270 20.44 43.09 -18.44
N GLY A 271 21.27 44.02 -18.00
CA GLY A 271 20.93 45.45 -18.02
C GLY A 271 21.97 46.33 -17.35
N GLN A 272 23.07 46.57 -18.06
CA GLN A 272 24.06 47.61 -17.74
C GLN A 272 23.39 48.98 -17.93
N VAL A 273 23.22 49.73 -16.84
CA VAL A 273 22.87 51.16 -16.90
C VAL A 273 23.81 51.93 -15.97
N THR A 274 24.63 52.77 -16.58
CA THR A 274 25.52 53.75 -15.96
C THR A 274 24.76 55.02 -15.59
N SER A 275 24.80 55.39 -14.31
CA SER A 275 24.69 56.74 -13.70
C SER A 275 24.40 56.50 -12.20
N GLY A 276 24.93 57.18 -11.19
CA GLY A 276 25.70 58.39 -11.03
C GLY A 276 25.33 58.91 -9.64
N GLY A 277 26.22 58.77 -8.65
CA GLY A 277 26.23 59.48 -7.34
C GLY A 277 25.07 59.25 -6.35
N PHE A 278 25.38 58.70 -5.17
CA PHE A 278 25.38 59.41 -3.87
C PHE A 278 25.69 58.44 -2.71
N SER A 279 26.51 58.91 -1.78
CA SER A 279 27.03 58.22 -0.60
C SER A 279 26.02 58.14 0.55
N SER A 280 25.96 56.99 1.25
CA SER A 280 25.87 56.95 2.71
C SER A 280 26.24 55.55 3.23
N GLY A 281 26.99 55.50 4.33
CA GLY A 281 27.77 54.33 4.75
C GLY A 281 27.10 53.33 5.69
N THR A 282 27.78 52.18 5.80
CA THR A 282 27.88 51.23 6.94
C THR A 282 26.58 50.47 7.27
N VAL A 283 26.51 49.13 7.30
CA VAL A 283 27.29 48.15 8.07
C VAL A 283 27.34 46.80 7.33
N GLN A 284 28.54 46.24 7.19
CA GLN A 284 28.77 44.83 6.82
C GLN A 284 28.53 43.92 8.02
N PHE A 285 27.72 42.89 7.85
CA PHE A 285 27.74 41.71 8.72
C PHE A 285 28.28 40.53 7.92
N SER A 286 29.41 40.01 8.36
CA SER A 286 30.12 38.85 7.83
C SER A 286 29.87 37.64 8.74
N SER A 287 29.98 36.44 8.15
CA SER A 287 29.82 35.08 8.69
C SER A 287 28.36 34.57 8.78
N SER A 288 28.01 33.36 8.34
CA SER A 288 28.79 32.12 8.23
C SER A 288 28.32 31.28 7.04
N THR A 289 29.28 30.72 6.32
CA THR A 289 29.17 29.74 5.24
C THR A 289 28.37 28.52 5.68
N ARG A 290 27.15 28.35 5.16
CA ARG A 290 26.50 27.04 5.11
C ARG A 290 26.63 26.52 3.68
N GLN A 291 27.53 25.56 3.51
CA GLN A 291 27.76 24.87 2.25
C GLN A 291 26.52 24.04 1.92
N GLU A 292 25.57 24.64 1.21
CA GLU A 292 24.50 23.92 0.53
C GLU A 292 25.13 23.17 -0.64
N THR A 293 25.30 21.86 -0.49
CA THR A 293 25.62 20.96 -1.60
C THR A 293 24.44 20.95 -2.57
N ARG A 294 24.50 21.85 -3.57
CA ARG A 294 23.63 21.83 -4.75
C ARG A 294 23.90 20.55 -5.53
N ILE A 295 23.00 19.57 -5.42
CA ILE A 295 22.91 18.48 -6.38
C ILE A 295 22.34 19.07 -7.66
N GLN A 296 23.21 19.40 -8.62
CA GLN A 296 22.80 19.78 -9.96
C GLN A 296 22.26 18.51 -10.65
N MET A 297 20.94 18.39 -10.79
CA MET A 297 20.36 17.41 -11.69
C MET A 297 20.46 17.97 -13.11
N ASP A 298 21.24 17.34 -13.96
CA ASP A 298 21.23 17.61 -15.39
C ASP A 298 19.84 17.24 -15.93
N VAL A 299 19.05 18.27 -16.25
CA VAL A 299 17.81 18.13 -16.98
C VAL A 299 18.19 17.85 -18.43
N ILE A 300 18.08 16.60 -18.86
CA ILE A 300 18.13 16.25 -20.28
C ILE A 300 16.95 16.97 -20.95
N SER A 301 17.28 18.02 -21.70
CA SER A 301 16.35 18.78 -22.52
C SER A 301 15.64 17.85 -23.52
N LYS A 302 14.33 18.06 -23.66
CA LYS A 302 13.44 17.36 -24.60
C LYS A 302 13.85 17.53 -26.08
N THR A 303 14.78 18.44 -26.38
CA THR A 303 15.29 18.67 -27.75
C THR A 303 16.16 17.54 -28.30
N HIS A 304 16.72 16.65 -27.47
CA HIS A 304 17.57 15.56 -27.96
C HIS A 304 16.79 14.34 -28.51
N TYR A 305 15.44 14.33 -28.39
CA TYR A 305 14.60 13.28 -28.98
C TYR A 305 14.17 13.62 -30.43
N ASP A 306 14.06 14.90 -30.78
CA ASP A 306 13.58 15.31 -32.11
C ASP A 306 14.67 15.29 -33.19
N ASP A 307 15.95 15.30 -32.81
CA ASP A 307 17.08 15.26 -33.76
C ASP A 307 17.44 13.85 -34.24
N LEU A 308 16.91 12.79 -33.61
CA LEU A 308 17.11 11.40 -34.04
C LEU A 308 16.04 10.89 -35.01
N GLU A 309 14.89 11.58 -35.14
CA GLU A 309 13.84 11.22 -36.10
C GLU A 309 13.96 11.94 -37.46
N ARG A 310 14.88 12.90 -37.61
CA ARG A 310 14.97 13.74 -38.82
C ARG A 310 16.22 13.50 -39.68
N GLY A 311 16.92 12.38 -39.48
CA GLY A 311 18.23 12.12 -40.10
C GLY A 311 18.32 10.86 -40.94
N GLU A 312 17.39 10.59 -41.88
CA GLU A 312 17.70 9.65 -42.98
C GLU A 312 16.94 9.94 -44.27
N SER A 313 17.49 10.87 -45.06
CA SER A 313 17.40 10.84 -46.53
C SER A 313 18.54 11.67 -47.12
N PRO A 314 19.44 11.04 -47.90
CA PRO A 314 20.18 11.74 -48.93
C PRO A 314 19.68 11.28 -50.32
N GLY A 315 19.27 12.26 -51.12
CA GLY A 315 18.89 12.09 -52.51
C GLY A 315 20.04 11.65 -53.44
N GLU A 316 19.67 10.77 -54.36
CA GLU A 316 19.69 11.01 -55.81
C GLU A 316 20.94 11.67 -56.45
N VAL A 317 21.73 10.90 -57.23
CA VAL A 317 22.28 11.30 -58.55
C VAL A 317 22.59 10.08 -59.45
N LYS A 318 21.76 9.92 -60.49
CA LYS A 318 22.01 9.60 -61.93
C LYS A 318 23.11 8.62 -62.43
N SER A 319 22.63 7.65 -63.22
CA SER A 319 22.87 7.40 -64.68
C SER A 319 23.72 6.20 -65.16
N ALA A 320 23.23 5.64 -66.28
CA ALA A 320 23.81 4.74 -67.29
C ALA A 320 23.59 3.24 -67.06
N ALA A 321 23.39 2.38 -68.06
CA ALA A 321 22.97 2.43 -69.46
C ALA A 321 22.85 0.95 -69.90
N TYR A 322 21.99 0.70 -70.89
CA TYR A 322 21.73 -0.57 -71.59
C TYR A 322 20.92 -1.66 -70.86
#